data_AF-A0A7W4GKA5-F1
#
_entry.id   AF-A0A7W4GKA5-F1
#
_cell.length_a   1.000
_cell.length_b   1.000
_cell.length_c   1.000
_cell.angle_alpha   90.00
_cell.angle_beta   90.00
_cell.angle_gamma   90.00
#
_symmetry.space_group_name_H-M   'P 1'
#
loop_
_entity.id
_entity.type
_entity.pdbx_description
1 polymer ?
#
loop_
_entity_poly.entity_id
_entity_poly.type
_entity_poly.pdbx_seq_one_letter_code
_entity_poly.pdbx_strand_id
1 'polypeptide(L)'
;MPVIPAFCDSCGTPFPSGFYFENCSGISMKGCKSGPCPKCGNQGSIPDGVFNVIGNVIEILDAPRKTLEQFAKYTKVLHDAREQKLSREEVKTKIEQEVPELSGISSYLPKTRTELYAFITLLLTFFTMVAPLLQGKSSDQDINIIINNTVEQIYNQQLNEKDEPVTKFLTPSRNEYCPCGSKDKYKYCCGQII
;
A
#
# COMPACT_ATOMS: atom_id res chain seq x y z
N MET A 1 1.60 22.86 -3.22
CA MET A 1 2.83 22.05 -3.22
C MET A 1 2.42 20.63 -3.53
N PRO A 2 2.93 20.00 -4.59
CA PRO A 2 2.57 18.63 -4.93
C PRO A 2 3.02 17.69 -3.82
N VAL A 3 2.14 16.75 -3.49
CA VAL A 3 2.35 15.74 -2.45
C VAL A 3 2.27 14.40 -3.13
N ILE A 4 3.32 13.60 -3.03
CA ILE A 4 3.25 12.18 -3.44
C ILE A 4 2.26 11.52 -2.47
N PRO A 5 1.14 10.94 -2.93
CA PRO A 5 0.12 10.42 -2.04
C PRO A 5 0.60 9.15 -1.31
N ALA A 6 0.05 8.93 -0.11
CA ALA A 6 0.13 7.64 0.57
C ALA A 6 -1.19 6.88 0.37
N PHE A 7 -1.11 5.55 0.33
CA PHE A 7 -2.27 4.67 0.22
C PHE A 7 -2.41 3.85 1.50
N CYS A 8 -3.58 3.89 2.15
CA CYS A 8 -3.79 3.18 3.41
C CYS A 8 -3.64 1.66 3.24
N ASP A 9 -2.82 1.03 4.09
CA ASP A 9 -2.52 -0.40 4.03
C ASP A 9 -3.73 -1.27 4.40
N SER A 10 -4.74 -0.69 5.07
CA SER A 10 -5.94 -1.41 5.51
C SER A 10 -7.17 -1.16 4.63
N CYS A 11 -7.43 0.09 4.25
CA CYS A 11 -8.67 0.45 3.54
C CYS A 11 -8.44 0.98 2.11
N GLY A 12 -7.20 1.07 1.65
CA GLY A 12 -6.83 1.48 0.30
C GLY A 12 -7.11 2.96 -0.03
N THR A 13 -7.58 3.76 0.93
CA THR A 13 -7.89 5.17 0.70
C THR A 13 -6.60 5.95 0.45
N PRO A 14 -6.48 6.69 -0.67
CA PRO A 14 -5.36 7.60 -0.90
C PRO A 14 -5.51 8.83 0.01
N PHE A 15 -4.40 9.34 0.53
CA PHE A 15 -4.38 10.53 1.38
C PHE A 15 -3.04 11.28 1.24
N PRO A 16 -2.98 12.57 1.64
CA PRO A 16 -1.74 13.33 1.62
C PRO A 16 -0.69 12.65 2.50
N SER A 17 0.46 12.30 1.93
CA SER A 17 1.52 11.62 2.69
C SER A 17 2.23 12.53 3.71
N GLY A 18 2.07 13.85 3.59
CA GLY A 18 2.81 14.85 4.36
C GLY A 18 4.22 15.15 3.82
N PHE A 19 4.66 14.47 2.76
CA PHE A 19 5.90 14.80 2.06
C PHE A 19 5.64 15.80 0.95
N TYR A 20 6.27 16.96 1.06
CA TYR A 20 6.16 18.05 0.10
C TYR A 20 7.46 18.16 -0.68
N PHE A 21 7.35 18.17 -2.00
CA PHE A 21 8.48 18.32 -2.90
C PHE A 21 8.20 19.49 -3.85
N GLU A 22 9.23 20.24 -4.20
CA GLU A 22 9.12 21.35 -5.15
C GLU A 22 10.35 21.36 -6.04
N ASN A 23 10.15 21.19 -7.35
CA ASN A 23 11.21 21.22 -8.37
C ASN A 23 12.39 20.29 -8.03
N CYS A 24 12.08 19.07 -7.60
CA CYS A 24 13.06 18.07 -7.19
C CYS A 24 13.11 16.94 -8.23
N SER A 25 14.31 16.50 -8.62
CA SER A 25 14.51 15.39 -9.55
C SER A 25 15.22 14.23 -8.89
N GLY A 26 14.88 12.99 -9.27
CA GLY A 26 15.55 11.79 -8.78
C GLY A 26 15.24 11.45 -7.31
N ILE A 27 14.05 11.79 -6.83
CA ILE A 27 13.62 11.47 -5.46
C ILE A 27 13.41 9.97 -5.34
N SER A 28 14.28 9.26 -4.63
CA SER A 28 14.11 7.83 -4.35
C SER A 28 13.32 7.62 -3.07
N MET A 29 12.18 6.92 -3.16
CA MET A 29 11.37 6.51 -2.02
C MET A 29 11.34 4.99 -1.91
N LYS A 30 11.53 4.48 -0.70
CA LYS A 30 11.53 3.04 -0.44
C LYS A 30 11.03 2.74 0.98
N GLY A 31 9.95 1.98 1.09
CA GLY A 31 9.35 1.57 2.36
C GLY A 31 8.83 2.74 3.20
N CYS A 32 8.53 3.89 2.57
CA CYS A 32 8.08 5.07 3.29
C CYS A 32 6.62 4.89 3.75
N LYS A 33 6.36 5.18 5.04
CA LYS A 33 5.03 5.11 5.64
C LYS A 33 4.50 6.51 5.94
N SER A 34 3.17 6.65 5.94
CA SER A 34 2.48 7.88 6.32
C SER A 34 1.20 7.54 7.07
N GLY A 35 0.76 8.44 7.97
CA GLY A 35 -0.47 8.26 8.72
C GLY A 35 -0.65 9.32 9.82
N PRO A 36 -1.80 9.31 10.51
CA PRO A 36 -2.88 8.32 10.37
C PRO A 36 -3.74 8.54 9.11
N CYS A 37 -4.30 7.45 8.55
CA CYS A 37 -5.26 7.51 7.46
C CYS A 37 -6.53 8.24 7.93
N PRO A 38 -7.00 9.28 7.23
CA PRO A 38 -8.14 10.09 7.68
C PRO A 38 -9.45 9.30 7.73
N LYS A 39 -9.56 8.20 6.97
CA LYS A 39 -10.78 7.37 6.92
C LYS A 39 -10.87 6.32 8.02
N CYS A 40 -9.75 5.71 8.43
CA CYS A 40 -9.77 4.54 9.33
C CYS A 40 -8.72 4.57 10.45
N GLY A 41 -7.86 5.59 10.51
CA GLY A 41 -6.83 5.75 11.54
C GLY A 41 -5.55 4.92 11.35
N ASN A 42 -5.56 3.89 10.49
CA ASN A 42 -4.38 3.05 10.25
C ASN A 42 -3.30 3.76 9.41
N GLN A 43 -2.11 3.17 9.32
CA GLN A 43 -1.04 3.70 8.47
C GLN A 43 -1.26 3.36 6.98
N GLY A 44 -0.58 4.11 6.12
CA GLY A 44 -0.48 3.87 4.69
C GLY A 44 0.96 3.89 4.21
N SER A 45 1.16 3.38 3.01
CA SER A 45 2.45 3.31 2.32
C SER A 45 2.51 4.32 1.19
N ILE A 46 3.66 4.96 1.03
CA ILE A 46 3.97 5.76 -0.15
C ILE A 46 4.55 4.80 -1.20
N PRO A 47 4.17 4.92 -2.49
CA PRO A 47 4.71 4.06 -3.53
C PRO A 47 6.25 4.10 -3.57
N ASP A 48 6.86 2.92 -3.66
CA ASP A 48 8.30 2.79 -3.90
C ASP A 48 8.62 3.21 -5.33
N GLY A 49 9.71 3.95 -5.50
CA GLY A 49 10.16 4.37 -6.83
C GLY A 49 11.09 5.57 -6.82
N VAL A 50 11.50 5.98 -8.01
CA VAL A 50 12.23 7.22 -8.28
C VAL A 50 11.29 8.19 -8.97
N PHE A 51 11.17 9.39 -8.42
CA PHE A 51 10.21 10.41 -8.87
C PHE A 51 10.91 11.71 -9.25
N ASN A 52 10.42 12.36 -10.30
CA ASN A 52 10.64 13.77 -10.58
C ASN A 52 9.37 14.55 -10.21
N VAL A 53 9.54 15.71 -9.60
CA VAL A 53 8.47 16.63 -9.28
C VAL A 53 8.79 17.96 -9.94
N ILE A 54 8.11 18.27 -11.04
CA ILE A 54 8.31 19.48 -11.84
C ILE A 54 7.03 20.31 -11.76
N GLY A 55 7.08 21.45 -11.07
CA GLY A 55 5.88 22.24 -10.79
C GLY A 55 4.86 21.45 -9.95
N ASN A 56 3.71 21.10 -10.55
CA ASN A 56 2.65 20.31 -9.92
C ASN A 56 2.55 18.86 -10.46
N VAL A 57 3.43 18.48 -11.40
CA VAL A 57 3.39 17.16 -12.03
C VAL A 57 4.38 16.24 -11.34
N ILE A 58 3.92 15.03 -11.01
CA ILE A 58 4.76 13.95 -10.51
C ILE A 58 5.00 12.99 -11.68
N GLU A 59 6.25 12.82 -12.06
CA GLU A 59 6.71 11.89 -13.09
C GLU A 59 7.48 10.75 -12.42
N ILE A 60 7.05 9.51 -12.68
CA ILE A 60 7.72 8.30 -12.19
C ILE A 60 8.81 7.92 -13.20
N LEU A 61 10.05 7.86 -12.73
CA LEU A 61 11.20 7.42 -13.51
C LEU A 61 11.42 5.91 -13.44
N ASP A 62 11.15 5.30 -12.28
CA ASP A 62 11.28 3.86 -12.05
C ASP A 62 10.43 3.46 -10.84
N ALA A 63 9.63 2.39 -10.96
CA ALA A 63 8.83 1.85 -9.86
C ALA A 63 8.88 0.32 -9.89
N PRO A 64 9.03 -0.36 -8.73
CA PRO A 64 9.16 -1.80 -8.71
C PRO A 64 7.88 -2.49 -9.23
N ARG A 65 7.97 -3.19 -10.38
CA ARG A 65 6.90 -4.06 -10.92
C ARG A 65 6.77 -5.39 -10.17
N LYS A 66 7.15 -5.40 -8.88
CA LYS A 66 7.34 -6.60 -8.06
C LYS A 66 6.16 -7.55 -8.14
N THR A 67 4.93 -7.03 -8.10
CA THR A 67 3.71 -7.84 -8.08
C THR A 67 3.56 -8.71 -9.34
N LEU A 68 3.90 -8.19 -10.53
CA LEU A 68 3.77 -8.94 -11.78
C LEU A 68 4.85 -10.03 -11.90
N GLU A 69 6.09 -9.71 -11.51
CA GLU A 69 7.19 -10.67 -11.53
C GLU A 69 7.01 -11.78 -10.50
N GLN A 70 6.54 -11.44 -9.29
CA GLN A 70 6.21 -12.41 -8.25
C GLN A 70 5.09 -13.34 -8.69
N PHE A 71 4.06 -12.80 -9.34
CA PHE A 71 2.96 -13.57 -9.91
C PHE A 71 3.43 -14.54 -11.00
N ALA A 72 4.31 -14.07 -11.89
CA ALA A 72 4.90 -14.90 -12.94
C ALA A 72 5.76 -16.04 -12.35
N LYS A 73 6.59 -15.74 -11.34
CA LYS A 73 7.37 -16.76 -10.63
C LYS A 73 6.48 -17.79 -9.94
N TYR A 74 5.41 -17.36 -9.29
CA TYR A 74 4.49 -18.28 -8.62
C TYR A 74 3.75 -19.19 -9.59
N THR A 75 3.25 -18.62 -10.70
CA THR A 75 2.58 -19.39 -11.75
C THR A 75 3.52 -20.42 -12.38
N LYS A 76 4.80 -20.07 -12.56
CA LYS A 76 5.83 -21.01 -13.00
C LYS A 76 6.01 -22.18 -12.03
N VAL A 77 6.15 -21.92 -10.72
CA VAL A 77 6.27 -22.97 -9.70
C VAL A 77 5.08 -23.94 -9.74
N LEU A 78 3.86 -23.42 -9.93
CA LEU A 78 2.65 -24.24 -10.03
C LEU A 78 2.58 -25.06 -11.32
N HIS A 79 3.05 -24.52 -12.44
CA HIS A 79 3.17 -25.26 -13.70
C HIS A 79 4.18 -26.40 -13.56
N ASP A 80 5.38 -26.11 -13.07
CA ASP A 80 6.42 -27.11 -12.83
C ASP A 80 5.92 -28.22 -11.91
N ALA A 81 5.22 -27.85 -10.82
CA ALA A 81 4.61 -28.79 -9.89
C ALA A 81 3.65 -29.77 -10.57
N ARG A 82 2.82 -29.26 -11.49
CA ARG A 82 1.86 -30.06 -12.25
C ARG A 82 2.54 -30.96 -13.28
N GLU A 83 3.48 -30.41 -14.05
CA GLU A 83 4.16 -31.13 -15.13
C GLU A 83 5.09 -32.22 -14.59
N GLN A 84 5.87 -31.91 -13.56
CA GLN A 84 6.82 -32.84 -12.93
C GLN A 84 6.15 -33.76 -11.91
N LYS A 85 4.84 -33.62 -11.70
CA LYS A 85 4.05 -34.37 -10.72
C LYS A 85 4.67 -34.36 -9.31
N LEU A 86 5.08 -33.18 -8.87
CA LEU A 86 5.72 -32.98 -7.57
C LEU A 86 4.77 -33.35 -6.42
N SER A 87 5.35 -33.89 -5.35
CA SER A 87 4.64 -34.12 -4.09
C SER A 87 4.38 -32.81 -3.35
N ARG A 88 3.42 -32.82 -2.42
CA ARG A 88 3.07 -31.66 -1.59
C ARG A 88 4.28 -31.00 -0.96
N GLU A 89 5.21 -31.79 -0.40
CA GLU A 89 6.37 -31.23 0.29
C GLU A 89 7.38 -30.63 -0.69
N GLU A 90 7.56 -31.22 -1.87
CA GLU A 90 8.39 -30.63 -2.93
C GLU A 90 7.80 -29.31 -3.45
N VAL A 91 6.48 -29.25 -3.62
CA VAL A 91 5.78 -28.00 -4.01
C VAL A 91 5.93 -26.94 -2.92
N LYS A 92 5.75 -27.33 -1.65
CA LYS A 92 5.93 -26.44 -0.51
C LYS A 92 7.35 -25.86 -0.48
N THR A 93 8.37 -26.70 -0.60
CA THR A 93 9.78 -26.28 -0.63
C THR A 93 10.06 -25.36 -1.80
N LYS A 94 9.57 -25.66 -3.02
CA LYS A 94 9.72 -24.75 -4.16
C LYS A 94 9.08 -23.39 -3.93
N ILE A 95 7.88 -23.33 -3.35
CA ILE A 95 7.22 -22.04 -3.04
C ILE A 95 8.04 -21.24 -2.02
N GLU A 96 8.54 -21.89 -0.97
CA GLU A 96 9.35 -21.25 0.07
C GLU A 96 10.69 -20.71 -0.48
N GLN A 97 11.28 -21.38 -1.47
CA GLN A 97 12.55 -20.99 -2.07
C GLN A 97 12.39 -19.93 -3.18
N GLU A 98 11.43 -20.11 -4.09
CA GLU A 98 11.29 -19.30 -5.29
C GLU A 98 10.37 -18.08 -5.10
N VAL A 99 9.41 -18.18 -4.18
CA VAL A 99 8.41 -17.12 -3.91
C VAL A 99 8.11 -17.00 -2.41
N PRO A 100 9.10 -16.62 -1.57
CA PRO A 100 8.98 -16.63 -0.11
C PRO A 100 7.84 -15.75 0.43
N GLU A 101 7.46 -14.71 -0.31
CA GLU A 101 6.34 -13.81 0.03
C GLU A 101 4.97 -14.52 0.02
N LEU A 102 4.86 -15.66 -0.68
CA LEU A 102 3.64 -16.48 -0.75
C LEU A 102 3.76 -17.78 0.07
N SER A 103 4.78 -17.89 0.91
CA SER A 103 4.99 -19.04 1.81
C SER A 103 3.77 -19.33 2.70
N GLY A 104 2.99 -18.30 3.08
CA GLY A 104 1.74 -18.49 3.85
C GLY A 104 0.75 -19.43 3.15
N ILE A 105 0.70 -19.43 1.82
CA ILE A 105 -0.21 -20.26 1.02
C ILE A 105 0.24 -21.73 1.01
N SER A 106 1.53 -22.01 1.17
CA SER A 106 2.10 -23.37 1.12
C SER A 106 1.53 -24.28 2.22
N SER A 107 1.13 -23.69 3.35
CA SER A 107 0.53 -24.41 4.48
C SER A 107 -0.87 -24.96 4.16
N TYR A 108 -1.59 -24.34 3.22
CA TYR A 108 -2.95 -24.72 2.81
C TYR A 108 -2.97 -25.74 1.66
N LEU A 109 -1.79 -26.17 1.18
CA LEU A 109 -1.71 -27.18 0.12
C LEU A 109 -2.40 -28.49 0.56
N PRO A 110 -3.35 -29.02 -0.23
CA PRO A 110 -4.06 -30.26 0.09
C PRO A 110 -3.11 -31.44 0.28
N LYS A 111 -3.51 -32.36 1.16
CA LYS A 111 -2.69 -33.52 1.54
C LYS A 111 -2.75 -34.65 0.51
N THR A 112 -3.90 -34.84 -0.14
CA THR A 112 -4.06 -35.91 -1.12
C THR A 112 -3.57 -35.46 -2.49
N ARG A 113 -3.00 -36.38 -3.28
CA ARG A 113 -2.46 -36.06 -4.62
C ARG A 113 -3.52 -35.49 -5.54
N THR A 114 -4.70 -36.09 -5.55
CA THR A 114 -5.81 -35.66 -6.43
C THR A 114 -6.29 -34.26 -6.06
N GLU A 115 -6.51 -33.97 -4.78
CA GLU A 115 -6.91 -32.64 -4.32
C GLU A 115 -5.81 -31.61 -4.56
N LEU A 116 -4.53 -31.98 -4.39
CA LEU A 116 -3.40 -31.10 -4.66
C LEU A 116 -3.41 -30.63 -6.12
N TYR A 117 -3.56 -31.54 -7.08
CA TYR A 117 -3.59 -31.16 -8.50
C TYR A 117 -4.88 -30.43 -8.89
N ALA A 118 -6.02 -30.77 -8.28
CA ALA A 118 -7.25 -30.02 -8.47
C ALA A 118 -7.09 -28.58 -7.97
N PHE A 119 -6.47 -28.40 -6.81
CA PHE A 119 -6.17 -27.10 -6.23
C PHE A 119 -5.15 -26.30 -7.05
N ILE A 120 -4.05 -26.92 -7.49
CA ILE A 120 -3.08 -26.28 -8.40
C ILE A 120 -3.78 -25.86 -9.70
N THR A 121 -4.64 -26.71 -10.27
CA THR A 121 -5.39 -26.39 -11.50
C THR A 121 -6.36 -25.24 -11.29
N LEU A 122 -7.04 -25.20 -10.14
CA LEU A 122 -7.92 -24.09 -9.77
C LEU A 122 -7.13 -22.78 -9.64
N LEU A 123 -5.96 -22.80 -8.97
CA LEU A 123 -5.08 -21.64 -8.87
C LEU A 123 -4.58 -21.17 -10.23
N LEU A 124 -4.11 -22.08 -11.08
CA LEU A 124 -3.68 -21.75 -12.44
C LEU A 124 -4.83 -21.16 -13.27
N THR A 125 -6.05 -21.67 -13.12
CA THR A 125 -7.24 -21.15 -13.82
C THR A 125 -7.58 -19.75 -13.33
N PHE A 126 -7.58 -19.53 -12.01
CA PHE A 126 -7.77 -18.22 -11.41
C PHE A 126 -6.72 -17.22 -11.91
N PHE A 127 -5.45 -17.61 -11.93
CA PHE A 127 -4.37 -16.76 -12.44
C PHE A 127 -4.50 -16.48 -13.93
N THR A 128 -4.92 -17.45 -14.73
CA THR A 128 -5.19 -17.24 -16.16
C THR A 128 -6.34 -16.26 -16.38
N MET A 129 -7.37 -16.31 -15.53
CA MET A 129 -8.52 -15.40 -15.59
C MET A 129 -8.18 -13.98 -15.14
N VAL A 130 -7.32 -13.84 -14.13
CA VAL A 130 -6.91 -12.55 -13.56
C VAL A 130 -5.74 -11.93 -14.33
N ALA A 131 -4.92 -12.72 -15.01
CA ALA A 131 -3.75 -12.24 -15.76
C ALA A 131 -4.10 -11.12 -16.75
N PRO A 132 -5.19 -11.18 -17.55
CA PRO A 132 -5.59 -10.05 -18.40
C PRO A 132 -5.94 -8.77 -17.64
N LEU A 133 -6.48 -8.88 -16.41
CA LEU A 133 -6.80 -7.73 -15.55
C LEU A 133 -5.52 -7.09 -14.99
N LEU A 134 -4.49 -7.90 -14.72
CA LEU A 134 -3.16 -7.43 -14.31
C LEU A 134 -2.30 -6.95 -15.49
N GLN A 135 -2.54 -7.49 -16.68
CA GLN A 135 -1.89 -7.12 -17.95
C GLN A 135 -2.62 -5.99 -18.69
N GLY A 136 -3.62 -5.35 -18.07
CA GLY A 136 -4.10 -4.05 -18.56
C GLY A 136 -2.87 -3.18 -18.75
N LYS A 137 -2.52 -2.92 -20.02
CA LYS A 137 -1.24 -2.31 -20.44
C LYS A 137 -0.96 -1.14 -19.52
N SER A 138 -0.11 -1.35 -18.53
CA SER A 138 0.29 -0.30 -17.62
C SER A 138 1.63 0.14 -18.16
N SER A 139 1.58 0.95 -19.23
CA SER A 139 2.75 1.69 -19.63
C SER A 139 3.10 2.65 -18.50
N ASP A 140 4.35 3.12 -18.43
CA ASP A 140 4.73 4.11 -17.42
C ASP A 140 3.85 5.37 -17.51
N GLN A 141 3.21 5.62 -18.68
CA GLN A 141 2.21 6.66 -18.87
C GLN A 141 0.92 6.42 -18.08
N ASP A 142 0.44 5.18 -17.97
CA ASP A 142 -0.81 4.86 -17.27
C ASP A 142 -0.68 4.99 -15.74
N ILE A 143 0.48 4.64 -15.20
CA ILE A 143 0.79 4.81 -13.77
C ILE A 143 0.91 6.30 -13.43
N ASN A 144 1.58 7.07 -14.28
CA ASN A 144 1.65 8.53 -14.15
C ASN A 144 0.26 9.18 -14.17
N ILE A 145 -0.65 8.70 -15.03
CA ILE A 145 -2.04 9.18 -15.08
C ILE A 145 -2.78 8.89 -13.76
N ILE A 146 -2.66 7.68 -13.20
CA ILE A 146 -3.35 7.31 -11.95
C ILE A 146 -2.85 8.16 -10.78
N ILE A 147 -1.54 8.36 -10.63
CA ILE A 147 -0.99 9.19 -9.55
C ILE A 147 -1.41 10.64 -9.72
N ASN A 148 -1.28 11.22 -10.91
CA ASN A 148 -1.64 12.62 -11.14
C ASN A 148 -3.15 12.85 -10.92
N ASN A 149 -4.00 11.95 -11.40
CA ASN A 149 -5.45 12.01 -11.13
C ASN A 149 -5.75 11.89 -9.63
N THR A 150 -5.00 11.06 -8.90
CA THR A 150 -5.15 10.92 -7.44
C THR A 150 -4.72 12.19 -6.71
N VAL A 151 -3.64 12.84 -7.15
CA VAL A 151 -3.18 14.13 -6.61
C VAL A 151 -4.21 15.22 -6.86
N GLU A 152 -4.77 15.29 -8.07
CA GLU A 152 -5.86 16.23 -8.38
C GLU A 152 -7.11 15.95 -7.53
N GLN A 153 -7.49 14.69 -7.34
CA GLN A 153 -8.62 14.31 -6.49
C GLN A 153 -8.40 14.72 -5.03
N ILE A 154 -7.21 14.48 -4.47
CA ILE A 154 -6.86 14.90 -3.11
C ILE A 154 -6.91 16.43 -3.02
N TYR A 155 -6.35 17.14 -4.00
CA TYR A 155 -6.37 18.60 -4.02
C TYR A 155 -7.80 19.15 -4.07
N ASN A 156 -8.64 18.58 -4.93
CA ASN A 156 -10.05 18.95 -5.06
C ASN A 156 -10.87 18.61 -3.79
N GLN A 157 -10.60 17.48 -3.13
CA GLN A 157 -11.20 17.15 -1.84
C GLN A 157 -10.79 18.15 -0.74
N GLN A 158 -9.50 18.52 -0.67
CA GLN A 158 -9.01 19.51 0.29
C GLN A 158 -9.58 20.92 0.06
N LEU A 159 -9.91 21.26 -1.19
CA LEU A 159 -10.61 22.51 -1.49
C LEU A 159 -12.08 22.48 -1.03
N ASN A 160 -12.75 21.33 -1.16
CA ASN A 160 -14.15 21.16 -0.78
C ASN A 160 -14.35 20.94 0.75
N GLU A 161 -13.37 20.38 1.47
CA GLU A 161 -13.43 20.18 2.93
C GLU A 161 -13.22 21.46 3.75
N LYS A 162 -12.81 22.59 3.13
CA LYS A 162 -12.66 23.87 3.83
C LYS A 162 -13.98 24.47 4.31
N ASP A 163 -15.12 23.92 3.90
CA ASP A 163 -16.46 24.37 4.29
C ASP A 163 -17.10 23.53 5.41
N GLU A 164 -16.47 22.44 5.89
CA GLU A 164 -16.93 21.78 7.11
C GLU A 164 -16.30 22.44 8.35
N PRO A 165 -17.10 22.78 9.39
CA PRO A 165 -16.54 23.35 10.60
C PRO A 165 -15.61 22.32 11.23
N VAL A 166 -14.30 22.56 11.13
CA VAL A 166 -13.29 21.88 11.95
C VAL A 166 -13.86 21.85 13.36
N THR A 167 -14.21 20.66 13.84
CA THR A 167 -14.59 20.45 15.23
C THR A 167 -13.41 20.97 16.01
N LYS A 168 -13.54 22.19 16.55
CA LYS A 168 -12.53 22.79 17.41
C LYS A 168 -12.22 21.72 18.43
N PHE A 169 -11.00 21.20 18.43
CA PHE A 169 -10.51 20.42 19.56
C PHE A 169 -10.81 21.29 20.77
N LEU A 170 -11.77 20.84 21.60
CA LEU A 170 -12.12 21.54 22.82
C LEU A 170 -10.84 21.55 23.64
N THR A 171 -10.12 22.67 23.62
CA THR A 171 -8.96 22.85 24.48
C THR A 171 -9.47 22.65 25.90
N PRO A 172 -8.96 21.64 26.63
CA PRO A 172 -9.47 21.31 27.95
C PRO A 172 -9.44 22.57 28.83
N SER A 173 -10.49 22.76 29.60
CA SER A 173 -10.59 23.93 30.48
C SER A 173 -9.42 23.94 31.45
N ARG A 174 -8.96 25.13 31.81
CA ARG A 174 -7.80 25.34 32.69
C ARG A 174 -7.88 24.55 34.01
N ASN A 175 -9.09 24.25 34.50
CA ASN A 175 -9.33 23.48 35.72
C ASN A 175 -9.75 22.01 35.51
N GLU A 176 -9.95 21.57 34.27
CA GLU A 176 -10.22 20.15 33.95
C GLU A 176 -8.97 19.30 34.10
N TYR A 177 -9.16 17.99 34.29
CA TYR A 177 -8.05 17.04 34.33
C TYR A 177 -7.36 16.96 32.98
N CYS A 178 -6.03 16.88 33.00
CA CYS A 178 -5.22 16.89 31.81
C CYS A 178 -5.40 15.58 31.02
N PRO A 179 -5.67 15.64 29.70
CA PRO A 179 -5.90 14.47 28.88
C PRO A 179 -4.64 13.60 28.66
N CYS A 180 -3.46 14.07 29.05
CA CYS A 180 -2.21 13.27 28.99
C CYS A 180 -2.14 12.13 30.02
N GLY A 181 -3.11 12.03 30.94
CA GLY A 181 -3.17 10.96 31.94
C GLY A 181 -2.42 11.23 33.25
N SER A 182 -1.87 12.44 33.44
CA SER A 182 -1.13 12.84 34.66
C SER A 182 -2.00 12.95 35.92
N LYS A 183 -3.34 12.93 35.79
CA LYS A 183 -4.31 13.22 36.85
C LYS A 183 -4.23 14.65 37.44
N ASP A 184 -3.35 15.50 36.91
CA ASP A 184 -3.27 16.90 37.29
C ASP A 184 -4.27 17.76 36.50
N LYS A 185 -4.62 18.94 37.02
CA LYS A 185 -5.40 19.92 36.26
C LYS A 185 -4.58 20.46 35.10
N TYR A 186 -5.22 20.75 33.97
CA TYR A 186 -4.57 21.17 32.73
C TYR A 186 -3.57 22.32 32.93
N LYS A 187 -3.91 23.33 33.76
CA LYS A 187 -3.03 24.47 34.09
C LYS A 187 -1.74 24.15 34.85
N TYR A 188 -1.65 22.98 35.46
CA TYR A 188 -0.47 22.51 36.19
C TYR A 188 0.28 21.41 35.44
N CYS A 189 -0.15 21.09 34.22
CA CYS A 189 0.44 20.06 33.39
C CYS A 189 0.72 20.63 32.00
N CYS A 190 0.12 20.09 30.94
CA CYS A 190 0.36 20.52 29.55
C CYS A 190 -0.06 21.97 29.24
N GLY A 191 -0.82 22.64 30.12
CA GLY A 191 -1.22 24.03 29.99
C GLY A 191 -0.26 25.04 30.65
N GLN A 192 0.89 24.61 31.17
CA GLN A 192 1.94 25.53 31.60
C GLN A 192 2.68 26.08 30.38
N ILE A 193 2.38 27.34 30.03
CA ILE A 193 3.22 28.13 29.13
C ILE A 193 4.32 28.72 30.02
N ILE A 194 5.57 28.37 29.74
CA ILE A 194 6.77 28.91 30.39
C ILE A 194 7.01 30.34 29.91
#